data_AF-A0A1H0DDV1-F1
#
_entry.id   AF-A0A1H0DDV1-F1
#
_cell.length_a   1.000
_cell.length_b   1.000
_cell.length_c   1.000
_cell.angle_alpha   90.00
_cell.angle_beta   90.00
_cell.angle_gamma   90.00
#
_symmetry.space_group_name_H-M   'P 1'
#
loop_
_entity.id
_entity.type
_entity.pdbx_description
1 polymer ?
#
loop_
_entity_poly.entity_id
_entity_poly.type
_entity_poly.pdbx_seq_one_letter_code
_entity_poly.pdbx_strand_id
1 'polypeptide(L)'
;MPPELLALVTYHCRQINAYLDRAQSLGSHHQDCMRERQRLVLYALTDALAHNHLLVGTIAAYLQRQDLDPDLLRRHLQSSDPDRYITRHAVEHLAGLTGAATPEQPAEPTGTAVGRWVARAAP
;
A
#
# COMPACT_ATOMS: atom_id res chain seq x y z
N MET A 1 3.86 -20.71 -0.45
CA MET A 1 3.68 -19.55 0.44
C MET A 1 3.10 -20.01 1.76
N PRO A 2 3.47 -19.36 2.88
CA PRO A 2 2.83 -19.56 4.18
C PRO A 2 1.34 -19.16 4.14
N PRO A 3 0.49 -19.78 4.98
CA PRO A 3 -0.95 -19.54 5.01
C PRO A 3 -1.31 -18.09 5.33
N GLU A 4 -0.50 -17.40 6.14
CA GLU A 4 -0.67 -16.00 6.50
C GLU A 4 -0.61 -15.09 5.26
N LEU A 5 0.30 -15.37 4.31
CA LEU A 5 0.38 -14.62 3.06
C LEU A 5 -0.79 -14.91 2.12
N LEU A 6 -1.32 -16.14 2.12
CA LEU A 6 -2.52 -16.46 1.34
C LEU A 6 -3.77 -15.75 1.90
N ALA A 7 -3.89 -15.70 3.22
CA ALA A 7 -4.92 -14.91 3.90
C ALA A 7 -4.78 -13.42 3.60
N LEU A 8 -3.54 -12.92 3.55
CA LEU A 8 -3.26 -11.54 3.18
C LEU A 8 -3.69 -11.21 1.74
N VAL A 9 -3.34 -12.06 0.77
CA VAL A 9 -3.79 -11.91 -0.63
C VAL A 9 -5.31 -11.81 -0.66
N THR A 10 -6.00 -12.73 0.04
CA THR A 10 -7.47 -12.74 0.10
C THR A 10 -8.03 -11.44 0.68
N TYR A 11 -7.45 -10.95 1.78
CA TYR A 11 -7.86 -9.71 2.43
C TYR A 11 -7.71 -8.51 1.49
N HIS A 12 -6.52 -8.32 0.91
CA HIS A 12 -6.26 -7.18 0.02
C HIS A 12 -7.08 -7.26 -1.27
N CYS A 13 -7.26 -8.44 -1.87
CA CYS A 13 -8.15 -8.59 -3.04
C CYS A 13 -9.58 -8.17 -2.72
N ARG A 14 -10.11 -8.53 -1.54
CA ARG A 14 -11.45 -8.08 -1.12
C ARG A 14 -11.54 -6.57 -0.98
N GLN A 15 -10.55 -5.94 -0.34
CA GLN A 15 -10.52 -4.48 -0.17
C GLN A 15 -10.41 -3.76 -1.52
N ILE A 16 -9.49 -4.20 -2.38
CA ILE A 16 -9.30 -3.65 -3.73
C ILE A 16 -10.62 -3.69 -4.50
N ASN A 17 -11.28 -4.86 -4.54
CA ASN A 17 -12.54 -5.00 -5.26
C ASN A 17 -13.63 -4.09 -4.68
N ALA A 18 -13.75 -4.00 -3.36
CA ALA A 18 -14.71 -3.09 -2.73
C ALA A 18 -14.48 -1.62 -3.11
N TYR A 19 -13.23 -1.16 -3.17
CA TYR A 19 -12.90 0.18 -3.62
C TYR A 19 -13.16 0.40 -5.12
N LEU A 20 -12.85 -0.59 -5.96
CA LEU A 20 -13.16 -0.54 -7.40
C LEU A 20 -14.67 -0.52 -7.66
N ASP A 21 -15.46 -1.30 -6.93
CA ASP A 21 -16.93 -1.29 -7.00
C ASP A 21 -17.49 0.06 -6.54
N ARG A 22 -16.88 0.67 -5.51
CA ARG A 22 -17.22 2.01 -5.06
C ARG A 22 -16.94 3.06 -6.15
N ALA A 23 -15.79 3.00 -6.80
CA ALA A 23 -15.44 3.91 -7.89
C ALA A 23 -16.44 3.81 -9.06
N GLN A 24 -16.87 2.59 -9.40
CA GLN A 24 -17.87 2.34 -10.45
C GLN A 24 -19.26 2.87 -10.07
N SER A 25 -19.72 2.58 -8.84
CA SER A 25 -21.05 3.01 -8.37
C SER A 25 -21.18 4.53 -8.22
N LEU A 26 -20.10 5.23 -7.83
CA LEU A 26 -20.03 6.69 -7.87
C LEU A 26 -20.17 7.23 -9.31
N GLY A 27 -19.78 6.42 -10.29
CA GLY A 27 -20.03 6.67 -11.71
C GLY A 27 -21.51 6.68 -12.11
N SER A 28 -22.37 6.06 -11.30
CA SER A 28 -23.77 5.81 -11.64
C SER A 28 -24.75 6.72 -10.89
N HIS A 29 -24.38 7.23 -9.70
CA HIS A 29 -25.36 7.76 -8.74
C HIS A 29 -25.23 9.23 -8.33
N HIS A 30 -24.19 9.98 -8.74
CA HIS A 30 -24.05 11.41 -8.40
C HIS A 30 -24.25 12.30 -9.63
N GLN A 31 -25.38 13.01 -9.70
CA GLN A 31 -25.73 13.95 -10.79
C GLN A 31 -25.37 15.41 -10.47
N ASP A 32 -25.16 15.78 -9.20
CA ASP A 32 -25.21 17.19 -8.81
C ASP A 32 -23.85 17.94 -8.72
N CYS A 33 -22.71 17.24 -8.81
CA CYS A 33 -21.41 17.93 -8.93
C CYS A 33 -20.32 17.03 -9.56
N MET A 34 -20.00 17.30 -10.83
CA MET A 34 -18.97 16.56 -11.57
C MET A 34 -17.59 16.57 -10.89
N ARG A 35 -17.19 17.70 -10.29
CA ARG A 35 -15.89 17.80 -9.59
C ARG A 35 -15.83 16.94 -8.33
N GLU A 36 -16.90 16.95 -7.54
CA GLU A 36 -16.97 16.13 -6.33
C GLU A 36 -16.93 14.64 -6.67
N ARG A 37 -17.64 14.24 -7.72
CA ARG A 37 -17.62 12.87 -8.22
C ARG A 37 -16.22 12.46 -8.70
N GLN A 38 -15.53 13.29 -9.48
CA GLN A 38 -14.15 13.00 -9.90
C GLN A 38 -13.21 12.82 -8.70
N ARG A 39 -13.37 13.67 -7.68
CA ARG A 39 -12.58 13.58 -6.45
C ARG A 39 -12.82 12.26 -5.71
N LEU A 40 -14.08 11.86 -5.53
CA LEU A 40 -14.42 10.60 -4.84
C LEU A 40 -13.98 9.36 -5.62
N VAL A 41 -14.09 9.38 -6.95
CA VAL A 41 -13.56 8.31 -7.80
C VAL A 41 -12.04 8.20 -7.63
N LEU A 42 -11.32 9.33 -7.67
CA LEU A 42 -9.87 9.33 -7.44
C LEU A 42 -9.51 8.77 -6.07
N TYR A 43 -10.23 9.15 -5.00
CA TYR A 43 -9.98 8.59 -3.66
C TYR A 43 -10.13 7.08 -3.61
N ALA A 44 -11.22 6.54 -4.17
CA ALA A 44 -11.43 5.09 -4.21
C ALA A 44 -10.34 4.37 -5.02
N LEU A 45 -9.92 4.94 -6.16
CA LEU A 45 -8.84 4.37 -6.97
C LEU A 45 -7.48 4.45 -6.27
N THR A 46 -7.19 5.53 -5.54
CA THR A 46 -5.95 5.64 -4.76
C THR A 46 -5.92 4.69 -3.57
N ASP A 47 -7.07 4.45 -2.92
CA ASP A 47 -7.18 3.46 -1.84
C ASP A 47 -6.96 2.04 -2.38
N ALA A 48 -7.58 1.70 -3.53
CA ALA A 48 -7.35 0.43 -4.21
C ALA A 48 -5.87 0.25 -4.59
N LEU A 49 -5.24 1.31 -5.12
CA LEU A 49 -3.81 1.31 -5.46
C LEU A 49 -2.94 1.11 -4.22
N ALA A 50 -3.24 1.78 -3.11
CA ALA A 50 -2.50 1.62 -1.86
C ALA A 50 -2.57 0.18 -1.34
N HIS A 51 -3.76 -0.44 -1.36
CA HIS A 51 -3.90 -1.85 -1.01
C HIS A 51 -3.12 -2.77 -1.94
N ASN A 52 -3.09 -2.48 -3.24
CA ASN A 52 -2.32 -3.25 -4.21
C ASN A 52 -0.81 -3.12 -3.98
N HIS A 53 -0.32 -1.89 -3.77
CA HIS A 53 1.09 -1.61 -3.48
C HIS A 53 1.55 -2.29 -2.20
N LEU A 54 0.76 -2.21 -1.13
CA LEU A 54 1.08 -2.86 0.13
C LEU A 54 1.10 -4.39 -0.01
N LEU A 55 0.13 -4.99 -0.71
CA LEU A 55 0.11 -6.43 -0.97
C LEU A 55 1.36 -6.88 -1.74
N VAL A 56 1.65 -6.25 -2.88
CA VAL A 56 2.81 -6.58 -3.71
C VAL A 56 4.11 -6.38 -2.94
N GLY A 57 4.23 -5.25 -2.23
CA GLY A 57 5.39 -4.95 -1.41
C GLY A 57 5.61 -5.97 -0.30
N THR A 58 4.57 -6.40 0.39
CA THR A 58 4.69 -7.40 1.46
C THR A 58 5.10 -8.77 0.92
N ILE A 59 4.60 -9.17 -0.26
CA ILE A 59 5.06 -10.39 -0.94
C ILE A 59 6.53 -10.24 -1.38
N ALA A 60 6.91 -9.09 -1.93
CA ALA A 60 8.29 -8.82 -2.33
C ALA A 60 9.26 -8.86 -1.14
N ALA A 61 8.88 -8.22 -0.02
CA ALA A 61 9.64 -8.27 1.23
C ALA A 61 9.77 -9.70 1.77
N TYR A 62 8.73 -10.53 1.61
CA TYR A 62 8.80 -11.93 1.99
C TYR A 62 9.80 -12.69 1.13
N LEU A 63 9.75 -12.54 -0.19
CA LEU A 63 10.69 -13.18 -1.11
C LEU A 63 12.13 -12.73 -0.85
N GLN A 64 12.34 -11.45 -0.54
CA GLN A 64 13.65 -10.92 -0.15
C GLN A 64 14.15 -11.55 1.16
N ARG A 65 13.27 -11.76 2.16
CA ARG A 65 13.62 -12.49 3.40
C ARG A 65 13.89 -13.98 3.18
N GLN A 66 13.52 -14.54 2.03
CA GLN A 66 13.86 -15.91 1.63
C GLN A 66 15.13 -15.95 0.76
N ASP A 67 15.95 -14.89 0.80
CA ASP A 67 17.19 -14.74 0.03
C ASP A 67 17.01 -14.88 -1.49
N LEU A 68 15.83 -14.48 -2.01
CA LEU A 68 15.65 -14.38 -3.45
C LEU A 68 16.57 -13.30 -4.02
N ASP A 69 17.30 -13.65 -5.08
CA ASP A 69 18.16 -12.71 -5.81
C ASP A 69 17.41 -11.40 -6.15
N PRO A 70 17.96 -10.22 -5.83
CA PRO A 70 17.29 -8.94 -6.05
C PRO A 70 16.92 -8.69 -7.52
N ASP A 71 17.77 -9.08 -8.47
CA ASP A 71 17.48 -8.88 -9.89
C ASP A 71 16.38 -9.81 -10.37
N LEU A 72 16.35 -11.04 -9.85
CA LEU A 72 15.25 -11.96 -10.06
C LEU A 72 13.95 -11.42 -9.45
N LEU A 73 13.98 -10.87 -8.24
CA LEU A 73 12.81 -10.24 -7.62
C LEU A 73 12.29 -9.06 -8.45
N ARG A 74 13.18 -8.19 -8.94
CA ARG A 74 12.81 -7.09 -9.85
C ARG A 74 12.13 -7.58 -11.12
N ARG A 75 12.62 -8.69 -11.71
CA ARG A 75 11.98 -9.34 -12.86
C ARG A 75 10.59 -9.89 -12.54
N HIS A 76 10.37 -10.43 -11.33
CA HIS A 76 9.05 -10.93 -10.90
C HIS A 76 8.01 -9.81 -10.75
N LEU A 77 8.43 -8.61 -10.36
CA LEU A 77 7.51 -7.48 -10.17
C LEU A 77 6.97 -6.89 -11.47
N GLN A 78 7.53 -7.27 -12.63
CA GLN A 78 7.08 -6.86 -13.97
C GLN A 78 6.77 -5.35 -14.07
N SER A 79 7.57 -4.53 -13.40
CA SER A 79 7.38 -3.08 -13.30
C SER A 79 8.61 -2.36 -13.82
N SER A 80 8.39 -1.19 -14.43
CA SER A 80 9.48 -0.28 -14.84
C SER A 80 10.23 0.31 -13.65
N ASP A 81 9.60 0.32 -12.46
CA ASP A 81 10.19 0.78 -11.20
C ASP A 81 9.81 -0.22 -10.10
N PRO A 82 10.55 -1.34 -9.95
CA PRO A 82 10.26 -2.37 -8.97
C PRO A 82 10.54 -1.94 -7.53
N ASP A 83 11.49 -1.01 -7.34
CA ASP A 83 11.93 -0.58 -6.00
C ASP A 83 10.81 0.22 -5.29
N ARG A 84 9.85 0.79 -6.03
CA ARG A 84 8.66 1.46 -5.47
C ARG A 84 7.80 0.57 -4.55
N TYR A 85 7.87 -0.75 -4.69
CA TYR A 85 7.09 -1.69 -3.89
C TYR A 85 7.82 -2.12 -2.61
N ILE A 86 9.15 -2.06 -2.58
CA ILE A 86 9.97 -2.47 -1.44
C ILE A 86 10.10 -1.30 -0.48
N THR A 87 8.99 -0.99 0.21
CA THR A 87 8.92 0.13 1.15
C THR A 87 9.11 -0.35 2.59
N ARG A 88 9.53 0.56 3.48
CA ARG A 88 9.58 0.29 4.92
C ARG A 88 8.24 -0.23 5.45
N HIS A 89 7.14 0.36 4.99
CA HIS A 89 5.80 -0.03 5.42
C HIS A 89 5.45 -1.47 5.03
N ALA A 90 5.86 -1.92 3.83
CA ALA A 90 5.67 -3.30 3.40
C ALA A 90 6.46 -4.31 4.26
N VAL A 91 7.67 -3.93 4.70
CA VAL A 91 8.51 -4.74 5.60
C VAL A 91 7.91 -4.80 7.01
N GLU A 92 7.45 -3.67 7.56
CA GLU A 92 6.75 -3.59 8.85
C GLU A 92 5.47 -4.43 8.84
N HIS A 93 4.71 -4.35 7.75
CA HIS A 93 3.50 -5.13 7.57
C HIS A 93 3.78 -6.64 7.54
N LEU A 94 4.87 -7.06 6.86
CA LEU A 94 5.33 -8.46 6.90
C LEU A 94 5.77 -8.88 8.31
N ALA A 95 6.48 -8.02 9.04
CA ALA A 95 6.92 -8.28 10.41
C ALA A 95 5.71 -8.53 11.33
N GLY A 96 4.69 -7.67 11.26
CA GLY A 96 3.44 -7.83 11.98
C GLY A 96 2.69 -9.13 11.64
N LEU A 97 2.67 -9.54 10.37
CA LEU A 97 2.05 -10.79 9.92
C LEU A 97 2.79 -12.04 10.41
N THR A 98 4.12 -11.98 10.49
CA THR A 98 4.97 -13.14 10.82
C THR A 98 5.34 -13.20 12.30
N GLY A 99 4.87 -12.26 13.12
CA GLY A 99 5.24 -12.14 14.53
C GLY A 99 6.74 -11.87 14.74
N ALA A 100 7.45 -11.45 13.69
CA ALA A 100 8.86 -11.09 13.78
C ALA A 100 8.97 -9.68 14.37
N ALA A 101 9.88 -9.48 15.32
CA ALA A 101 10.18 -8.15 15.82
C ALA A 101 10.60 -7.25 14.65
N THR A 102 9.86 -6.18 14.40
CA THR A 102 10.27 -5.10 13.50
C THR A 102 11.63 -4.59 14.01
N PRO A 103 12.63 -4.31 13.15
CA PRO A 103 13.83 -3.63 13.60
C PRO A 103 13.42 -2.30 14.23
N GLU A 104 13.46 -2.22 15.56
CA GLU A 104 13.20 -0.98 16.29
C GLU A 104 14.32 0.01 15.97
N GLN A 105 13.99 1.01 15.15
CA GLN A 105 14.56 2.34 15.30
C GLN A 105 13.41 3.29 15.66
N PRO A 106 13.65 4.28 16.53
CA PRO A 106 12.58 5.13 17.04
C PRO A 106 11.99 5.93 15.89
N ALA A 107 10.85 5.49 15.37
CA ALA A 107 10.05 6.29 14.48
C ALA A 107 9.55 7.47 15.31
N GLU A 108 10.07 8.67 15.03
CA GLU A 108 9.40 9.88 15.49
C GLU A 108 7.93 9.77 15.08
N PRO A 109 6.99 9.93 16.02
CA PRO A 109 5.57 9.74 15.74
C PRO A 109 5.17 10.64 14.58
N THR A 110 4.45 10.09 13.59
CA THR A 110 4.10 10.74 12.32
C THR A 110 3.54 12.16 12.49
N GLY A 111 2.88 12.43 13.63
CA GLY A 111 2.42 13.77 14.01
C GLY A 111 3.53 14.82 14.19
N THR A 112 4.71 14.45 14.70
CA THR A 112 5.86 15.37 14.83
C THR A 112 6.54 15.68 13.50
N ALA A 113 6.54 14.74 12.55
CA ALA A 113 7.03 14.98 11.20
C ALA A 113 6.10 15.95 10.44
N VAL A 114 4.79 15.72 10.46
CA VAL A 114 3.79 16.62 9.84
C VAL A 114 3.81 17.99 10.50
N GLY A 115 3.91 18.07 11.83
CA GLY A 115 3.99 19.33 12.57
C GLY A 115 5.21 20.18 12.18
N ARG A 116 6.38 19.58 11.97
CA ARG A 116 7.57 20.31 11.50
C ARG A 116 7.47 20.77 10.04
N TRP A 117 6.85 19.99 9.17
CA TRP A 117 6.61 20.40 7.78
C TRP A 117 5.64 21.59 7.71
N VAL A 118 4.58 21.57 8.50
CA VAL A 118 3.62 22.69 8.60
C VAL A 118 4.29 23.92 9.22
N ALA A 119 5.11 23.76 10.27
CA ALA A 119 5.83 24.86 10.89
C ALA A 119 6.89 25.52 9.98
N ARG A 120 7.43 24.79 8.99
CA ARG A 120 8.35 25.35 7.98
C ARG A 120 7.66 25.97 6.78
N ALA A 121 6.37 25.69 6.58
CA ALA A 121 5.57 26.16 5.45
C ALA A 121 4.64 27.34 5.81
N ALA A 122 4.60 27.75 7.08
CA ALA A 122 3.90 28.96 7.51
C ALA A 122 4.84 30.19 7.34
N PRO A 123 4.37 31.29 6.73
CA PRO A 123 5.14 32.51 6.52
C PRO A 123 5.48 33.25 7.81
#